data_AF-A0A4Q5QSP7-F1
#
_entry.id   AF-A0A4Q5QSP7-F1
#
_cell.length_a   1.000
_cell.length_b   1.000
_cell.length_c   1.000
_cell.angle_alpha   90.00
_cell.angle_beta   90.00
_cell.angle_gamma   90.00
#
_symmetry.space_group_name_H-M   'P 1'
#
loop_
_entity.id
_entity.type
_entity.pdbx_description
1 polymer ?
#
loop_
_entity_poly.entity_id
_entity_poly.type
_entity_poly.pdbx_seq_one_letter_code
_entity_poly.pdbx_strand_id
1 'polypeptide(L)'
;MNIILTGASSGIGFEAALELILNDENKVVCIARSADKLRKLLEIAKGINPDCTLLPVEFDIVKDNYAALMPFLKERLGSVDILINNA
;
A
#
# COMPACT_ATOMS: atom_id res chain seq x y z
N MET A 1 -12.58 2.92 0.00
CA MET A 1 -12.27 2.15 1.23
C MET A 1 -10.82 2.36 1.64
N ASN A 2 -10.50 2.18 2.93
CA ASN A 2 -9.15 2.17 3.47
C ASN A 2 -8.58 0.75 3.48
N ILE A 3 -7.60 0.49 2.62
CA ILE A 3 -7.10 -0.85 2.33
C ILE A 3 -5.62 -0.94 2.67
N ILE A 4 -5.22 -1.98 3.39
CA ILE A 4 -3.82 -2.33 3.61
C ILE A 4 -3.49 -3.58 2.82
N LEU A 5 -2.42 -3.54 2.04
CA LEU A 5 -1.93 -4.66 1.24
C LEU A 5 -0.46 -4.91 1.54
N THR A 6 -0.15 -6.07 2.12
CA THR A 6 1.25 -6.51 2.32
C THR A 6 1.75 -7.26 1.09
N GLY A 7 3.05 -7.21 0.84
CA GLY A 7 3.67 -7.93 -0.28
C GLY A 7 3.42 -7.26 -1.63
N ALA A 8 3.19 -5.94 -1.64
CA ALA A 8 2.78 -5.19 -2.82
C ALA A 8 3.91 -4.96 -3.85
N SER A 9 5.17 -5.27 -3.52
CA SER A 9 6.31 -4.91 -4.37
C SER A 9 6.44 -5.71 -5.68
N SER A 10 5.70 -6.81 -5.85
CA SER A 10 5.75 -7.66 -7.04
C SER A 10 4.61 -8.69 -7.06
N GLY A 11 4.40 -9.34 -8.21
CA GLY A 11 3.48 -10.47 -8.33
C GLY A 11 2.03 -10.07 -8.04
N ILE A 12 1.29 -10.95 -7.36
CA ILE A 12 -0.15 -10.76 -7.09
C ILE A 12 -0.42 -9.47 -6.32
N GLY A 13 0.39 -9.15 -5.31
CA GLY A 13 0.21 -7.91 -4.54
C GLY A 13 0.44 -6.66 -5.37
N PHE A 14 1.33 -6.72 -6.37
CA PHE A 14 1.57 -5.59 -7.27
C PHE A 14 0.37 -5.34 -8.18
N GLU A 15 -0.11 -6.39 -8.85
CA GLU A 15 -1.28 -6.28 -9.75
C GLU A 15 -2.56 -5.94 -8.98
N ALA A 16 -2.75 -6.50 -7.78
CA ALA A 16 -3.86 -6.15 -6.92
C ALA A 16 -3.84 -4.68 -6.52
N ALA A 17 -2.67 -4.10 -6.22
CA ALA A 17 -2.56 -2.68 -5.94
C ALA A 17 -3.00 -1.83 -7.15
N LEU A 18 -2.61 -2.22 -8.37
CA LEU A 18 -2.99 -1.51 -9.60
C LEU A 18 -4.48 -1.62 -9.92
N GLU A 19 -5.12 -2.74 -9.62
CA GLU A 19 -6.57 -2.87 -9.78
C GLU A 19 -7.33 -2.03 -8.75
N LEU A 20 -6.90 -2.08 -7.48
CA LEU A 20 -7.58 -1.39 -6.38
C LEU A 20 -7.57 0.14 -6.53
N ILE A 21 -6.53 0.70 -7.16
CA ILE A 21 -6.41 2.14 -7.40
C ILE A 21 -7.27 2.65 -8.55
N LEU A 22 -7.93 1.78 -9.33
CA LEU A 22 -8.87 2.21 -10.37
C LEU A 22 -10.16 2.82 -9.81
N ASN A 23 -10.45 2.60 -8.53
CA ASN A 23 -11.50 3.30 -7.81
C ASN A 23 -10.89 4.41 -6.96
N ASP A 24 -11.19 5.67 -7.28
CA ASP A 24 -10.65 6.86 -6.60
C ASP A 24 -11.06 6.98 -5.13
N GLU A 25 -12.15 6.32 -4.73
CA GLU A 25 -12.57 6.26 -3.33
C GLU A 25 -11.69 5.32 -2.50
N ASN A 26 -10.81 4.53 -3.14
CA ASN A 26 -9.88 3.67 -2.45
C ASN A 26 -8.61 4.41 -2.05
N LYS A 27 -8.22 4.17 -0.80
CA LYS A 27 -6.95 4.55 -0.23
C LYS A 27 -6.16 3.30 0.08
N VAL A 28 -5.14 3.04 -0.73
CA VAL A 28 -4.39 1.78 -0.71
C VAL A 28 -3.01 2.00 -0.10
N VAL A 29 -2.76 1.44 1.09
CA VAL A 29 -1.43 1.39 1.70
C VAL A 29 -0.72 0.12 1.25
N CYS A 30 0.35 0.28 0.49
CA CYS A 30 1.16 -0.81 -0.05
C CYS A 30 2.41 -1.01 0.81
N ILE A 31 2.51 -2.16 1.47
CA ILE A 31 3.60 -2.49 2.38
C ILE A 31 4.52 -3.55 1.75
N ALA A 32 5.82 -3.28 1.72
CA ALA A 32 6.85 -4.26 1.33
C ALA A 32 8.23 -3.81 1.83
N ARG A 33 9.22 -4.69 1.73
CA ARG A 33 10.60 -4.42 2.19
C ARG A 33 11.48 -3.63 1.23
N SER A 34 11.01 -3.38 0.00
CA SER A 34 11.84 -2.76 -1.04
C SER A 34 11.26 -1.41 -1.43
N ALA A 35 11.82 -0.33 -0.86
CA ALA A 35 11.43 1.03 -1.20
C ALA A 35 11.46 1.31 -2.70
N ASP A 36 12.51 0.85 -3.41
CA ASP A 36 12.63 1.09 -4.86
C ASP A 36 11.48 0.46 -5.66
N LYS A 37 11.06 -0.76 -5.31
CA LYS A 37 9.94 -1.42 -5.99
C LYS A 37 8.60 -0.74 -5.66
N LEU A 38 8.42 -0.30 -4.41
CA LEU A 38 7.22 0.44 -4.02
C LEU A 38 7.14 1.82 -4.70
N ARG A 39 8.27 2.51 -4.87
CA ARG A 39 8.34 3.77 -5.62
C ARG A 39 7.95 3.55 -7.08
N LYS A 40 8.47 2.49 -7.71
CA LYS A 40 8.07 2.11 -9.08
C LYS A 40 6.58 1.80 -9.19
N LEU A 41 6.02 1.08 -8.20
CA LEU A 41 4.57 0.84 -8.14
C LEU A 41 3.79 2.16 -8.09
N LEU A 42 4.20 3.10 -7.23
CA LEU A 42 3.56 4.42 -7.14
C LEU A 42 3.64 5.20 -8.46
N GLU A 43 4.80 5.24 -9.11
CA GLU A 43 4.98 5.90 -10.41
C GLU A 43 4.03 5.32 -11.47
N ILE A 44 3.93 3.98 -11.55
CA ILE A 44 3.03 3.30 -12.48
C ILE A 44 1.57 3.58 -12.13
N ALA A 45 1.19 3.47 -10.86
CA ALA A 45 -0.17 3.74 -10.40
C ALA A 45 -0.61 5.16 -10.75
N LYS A 46 0.26 6.16 -10.57
CA LYS A 46 -0.01 7.56 -10.95
C LYS A 46 -0.05 7.77 -12.47
N GLY A 47 0.68 6.97 -13.24
CA GLY A 47 0.57 6.96 -14.70
C GLY A 47 -0.76 6.38 -15.21
N ILE A 48 -1.31 5.39 -14.51
CA ILE A 48 -2.60 4.75 -14.84
C ILE A 48 -3.76 5.62 -14.37
N ASN A 49 -3.71 6.07 -13.13
CA ASN A 49 -4.72 6.91 -12.51
C ASN A 49 -4.05 8.04 -11.69
N PRO A 50 -3.95 9.26 -12.23
CA PRO A 50 -3.34 10.40 -11.54
C PRO A 50 -4.01 10.77 -10.22
N ASP A 51 -5.33 10.52 -10.10
CA ASP A 51 -6.15 10.89 -8.95
C ASP A 51 -6.18 9.82 -7.85
N CYS A 52 -5.61 8.63 -8.11
CA CYS A 52 -5.63 7.55 -7.13
C CYS A 52 -4.89 7.89 -5.83
N THR A 53 -5.29 7.25 -4.73
CA THR A 53 -4.58 7.39 -3.44
C THR A 53 -3.83 6.11 -3.08
N LEU A 54 -2.56 6.02 -3.50
CA LEU A 54 -1.63 4.95 -3.12
C LEU A 54 -0.54 5.49 -2.18
N LEU A 55 -0.36 4.82 -1.04
CA LEU A 55 0.66 5.16 -0.04
C LEU A 55 1.69 4.02 0.06
N PRO A 56 2.92 4.19 -0.46
CA PRO A 56 3.97 3.19 -0.31
C PRO A 56 4.57 3.27 1.10
N VAL A 57 4.78 2.11 1.73
CA VAL A 57 5.39 2.00 3.06
C VAL A 57 6.46 0.91 3.03
N GLU A 58 7.73 1.30 3.18
CA GLU A 58 8.81 0.35 3.39
C GLU A 58 8.75 -0.19 4.82
N PHE A 59 8.47 -1.49 4.96
CA PHE A 59 8.37 -2.15 6.26
C PHE A 59 8.53 -3.67 6.11
N ASP A 60 9.33 -4.28 6.98
CA ASP A 60 9.42 -5.73 7.16
C ASP A 60 8.45 -6.18 8.26
N ILE A 61 7.35 -6.81 7.86
CA ILE A 61 6.30 -7.28 8.78
C ILE A 61 6.76 -8.33 9.81
N VAL A 62 7.94 -8.94 9.61
CA VAL A 62 8.51 -9.91 10.56
C VAL A 62 9.50 -9.26 11.52
N LYS A 63 10.24 -8.25 11.05
CA LYS A 63 11.41 -7.72 11.77
C LYS A 63 11.25 -6.32 12.32
N ASP A 64 10.45 -5.47 11.68
CA ASP A 64 10.37 -4.06 12.02
C ASP A 64 9.40 -3.81 13.18
N ASN A 65 9.62 -2.69 13.88
CA ASN A 65 8.81 -2.33 15.03
C ASN A 65 7.55 -1.55 14.59
N TYR A 66 6.39 -2.11 14.94
CA TYR A 66 5.07 -1.52 14.68
C TYR A 66 4.81 -0.19 15.40
N ALA A 67 5.63 0.19 16.38
CA ALA A 67 5.49 1.45 17.12
C ALA A 67 5.45 2.69 16.21
N ALA A 68 6.14 2.66 15.07
CA ALA A 68 6.10 3.73 14.07
C ALA A 68 5.00 3.54 13.02
N LEU A 69 4.69 2.29 12.66
CA LEU A 69 3.70 1.97 11.63
C LEU A 69 2.26 2.24 12.09
N MET A 70 1.93 1.89 13.34
CA MET A 70 0.56 2.05 13.86
C MET A 70 0.09 3.51 13.90
N PRO A 71 0.88 4.47 14.43
CA PRO A 71 0.51 5.88 14.36
C PRO A 71 0.36 6.38 12.93
N PHE A 72 1.27 6.01 12.02
CA PHE A 72 1.20 6.40 10.62
C PHE A 72 -0.10 5.91 9.96
N LEU A 73 -0.45 4.63 10.12
CA LEU A 73 -1.67 4.07 9.55
C LEU A 73 -2.92 4.72 10.13
N LYS A 74 -2.94 4.96 11.45
CA LYS A 74 -4.06 5.63 12.11
C LYS A 74 -4.22 7.09 11.65
N GLU A 75 -3.13 7.81 11.49
CA GLU A 75 -3.15 9.20 11.01
C GLU A 75 -3.56 9.29 9.53
N ARG A 76 -3.07 8.37 8.69
CA ARG A 76 -3.34 8.41 7.25
C ARG A 76 -4.69 7.81 6.89
N LEU A 77 -5.11 6.71 7.51
CA LEU A 77 -6.34 6.01 7.15
C LEU A 77 -7.51 6.29 8.10
N GLY A 78 -7.23 6.55 9.38
CA GLY A 78 -8.27 6.60 10.43
C GLY A 78 -8.80 5.21 10.80
N SER A 79 -9.50 4.56 9.86
CA SER A 79 -10.00 3.17 9.96
C SER A 79 -9.36 2.27 8.90
N VAL A 80 -9.45 0.96 9.09
CA VAL A 80 -9.08 -0.04 8.07
C VAL A 80 -10.31 -0.86 7.75
N ASP A 81 -10.71 -0.87 6.47
CA ASP A 81 -11.86 -1.63 6.00
C ASP A 81 -11.43 -3.01 5.51
N ILE A 82 -10.25 -3.10 4.89
CA ILE A 82 -9.72 -4.33 4.28
C ILE A 82 -8.23 -4.48 4.62
N LEU A 83 -7.84 -5.69 5.04
CA LEU A 83 -6.45 -6.13 5.13
C LEU A 83 -6.23 -7.32 4.18
N ILE A 84 -5.33 -7.15 3.22
CA ILE A 84 -4.88 -8.22 2.33
C ILE A 84 -3.49 -8.65 2.80
N ASN A 85 -3.43 -9.81 3.46
CA ASN A 85 -2.19 -10.37 3.98
C ASN A 85 -1.53 -11.29 2.93
N ASN A 86 -0.58 -10.74 2.17
CA ASN A 86 0.07 -11.38 1.02
C ASN A 86 1.61 -11.27 1.10
N ALA A 87 2.18 -11.23 2.30
CA ALA A 87 3.62 -11.15 2.55
C ALA A 87 4.12 -12.23 3.51
#